data_AF-X1TFE0-F1
#
_entry.id   AF-X1TFE0-F1
#
_cell.length_a   1.000
_cell.length_b   1.000
_cell.length_c   1.000
_cell.angle_alpha   90.00
_cell.angle_beta   90.00
_cell.angle_gamma   90.00
#
_symmetry.space_group_name_H-M   'P 1'
#
loop_
_entity.id
_entity.type
_entity.pdbx_description
1 polymer ?
#
loop_
_entity_poly.entity_id
_entity_poly.type
_entity_poly.pdbx_seq_one_letter_code
_entity_poly.pdbx_strand_id
1 'polypeptide(L)'
;LILSTPVDPIWWSVNVAFFTLPLGLGYFLLNKIFGAEEESYHKGIEIIHERASNYALKNGYHTIVFGHTHLPILEERNGVNLCNTGDFVDSYSYLVQENGIIELRAFS
;
A
#
# COMPACT_ATOMS: atom_id res chain seq x y z
N LEU A 1 -8.78 18.73 -11.11
CA LEU A 1 -9.02 17.29 -10.88
C LEU A 1 -9.28 16.66 -12.24
N ILE A 2 -8.23 16.13 -12.86
CA ILE A 2 -8.34 15.26 -14.03
C ILE A 2 -8.54 13.89 -13.41
N LEU A 3 -9.80 13.47 -13.31
CA LEU A 3 -10.14 12.14 -12.86
C LEU A 3 -9.84 11.27 -14.07
N SER A 4 -8.70 10.58 -14.08
CA SER A 4 -8.20 9.62 -15.09
C SER A 4 -9.26 8.56 -15.45
N THR A 5 -10.32 9.03 -16.06
CA THR A 5 -11.58 8.38 -16.38
C THR A 5 -11.92 8.81 -17.80
N PRO A 6 -12.58 7.95 -18.57
CA PRO A 6 -12.84 8.16 -20.00
C PRO A 6 -13.81 9.32 -20.30
N VAL A 7 -14.26 10.06 -19.29
CA VAL A 7 -15.17 11.20 -19.43
C VAL A 7 -14.40 12.52 -19.58
N ASP A 8 -13.07 12.50 -19.44
CA ASP A 8 -12.25 13.70 -19.54
C ASP A 8 -12.13 14.20 -20.99
N PRO A 9 -12.33 15.52 -21.23
CA PRO A 9 -12.32 16.11 -22.58
C PRO A 9 -11.02 15.93 -23.39
N ILE A 10 -9.90 15.66 -22.71
CA ILE A 10 -8.60 15.38 -23.35
C ILE A 10 -8.65 14.13 -24.23
N TRP A 11 -9.55 13.19 -23.94
CA TRP A 11 -9.73 11.96 -24.72
C TRP A 11 -10.62 12.16 -25.96
N TRP A 12 -11.33 13.28 -26.07
CA TRP A 12 -12.27 13.51 -27.17
C TRP A 12 -11.58 14.03 -28.45
N SER A 13 -10.32 14.49 -28.34
CA SER A 13 -9.50 14.95 -29.47
C SER A 13 -8.53 13.87 -29.98
N VAL A 14 -8.42 12.74 -29.29
CA VAL A 14 -7.50 11.66 -29.66
C VAL A 14 -8.31 10.58 -30.37
N ASN A 15 -8.09 10.44 -31.67
CA ASN A 15 -8.71 9.43 -32.53
C ASN A 15 -8.07 8.04 -32.28
N VAL A 16 -8.07 7.59 -31.03
CA VAL A 16 -7.55 6.29 -30.62
C VAL A 16 -8.71 5.31 -30.51
N ALA A 17 -9.00 4.66 -31.63
CA ALA A 17 -9.41 3.26 -31.71
C ALA A 17 -10.39 2.73 -30.64
N PHE A 18 -11.37 3.54 -30.22
CA PHE A 18 -12.42 3.13 -29.26
C PHE A 18 -13.31 2.00 -29.81
N PHE A 19 -13.14 1.65 -31.11
CA PHE A 19 -13.88 0.62 -31.83
C PHE A 19 -13.12 -0.71 -32.03
N THR A 20 -12.06 -1.00 -31.26
CA THR A 20 -11.59 -2.39 -31.13
C THR A 20 -12.21 -3.03 -29.88
N LEU A 21 -13.54 -3.23 -29.95
CA LEU A 21 -14.40 -3.81 -28.92
C LEU A 21 -13.83 -5.04 -28.17
N PRO A 22 -13.05 -5.96 -28.78
CA PRO A 22 -12.43 -7.07 -28.03
C PRO A 22 -11.31 -6.61 -27.08
N LEU A 23 -10.47 -5.67 -27.52
CA LEU A 23 -9.28 -5.25 -26.77
C LEU A 23 -9.63 -4.25 -25.67
N GLY A 24 -10.55 -3.31 -25.93
CA GLY A 24 -10.99 -2.33 -24.92
C GLY A 24 -11.73 -2.98 -23.75
N LEU A 25 -12.61 -3.96 -24.02
CA LEU A 25 -13.29 -4.72 -22.98
C LEU A 25 -12.30 -5.61 -22.20
N GLY A 26 -11.35 -6.24 -22.91
CA GLY A 26 -10.29 -7.02 -22.27
C GLY A 26 -9.44 -6.18 -21.32
N TYR A 27 -9.01 -5.00 -21.74
CA TYR A 27 -8.23 -4.07 -20.91
C TYR A 27 -9.03 -3.58 -19.70
N PHE A 28 -10.32 -3.27 -19.87
CA PHE A 28 -11.21 -2.89 -18.76
C PHE A 28 -11.35 -4.01 -17.71
N LEU A 29 -11.57 -5.25 -18.15
CA LEU A 29 -11.69 -6.41 -17.26
C LEU A 29 -10.37 -6.68 -16.51
N LEU A 30 -9.23 -6.60 -17.21
CA LEU A 30 -7.91 -6.77 -16.59
C LEU A 30 -7.66 -5.72 -15.51
N ASN A 31 -7.88 -4.43 -15.79
CA ASN A 31 -7.72 -3.37 -14.78
C ASN A 31 -8.62 -3.59 -13.56
N LYS A 32 -9.85 -4.09 -13.77
CA LYS A 32 -10.76 -4.40 -12.66
C LYS A 32 -10.26 -5.57 -11.82
N ILE A 33 -9.67 -6.59 -12.43
CA ILE A 33 -9.05 -7.73 -11.73
C ILE A 33 -7.84 -7.26 -10.93
N PHE A 34 -6.90 -6.55 -11.56
CA PHE A 34 -5.71 -6.04 -10.88
C PHE A 34 -6.08 -5.08 -9.74
N GLY A 35 -7.03 -4.17 -9.94
CA GLY A 35 -7.50 -3.29 -8.88
C GLY A 35 -8.17 -4.03 -7.71
N ALA A 36 -8.86 -5.15 -7.97
CA ALA A 36 -9.42 -5.98 -6.91
C ALA A 36 -8.34 -6.75 -6.13
N GLU A 37 -7.26 -7.19 -6.79
CA GLU A 37 -6.09 -7.79 -6.12
C GLU A 37 -5.38 -6.77 -5.22
N GLU A 38 -5.17 -5.55 -5.72
CA GLU A 38 -4.58 -4.45 -4.95
C GLU A 38 -5.44 -4.11 -3.72
N GLU A 39 -6.76 -3.98 -3.87
CA GLU A 39 -7.68 -3.75 -2.74
C GLU A 39 -7.62 -4.89 -1.70
N SER A 40 -7.54 -6.13 -2.17
CA SER A 40 -7.41 -7.32 -1.29
C SER A 40 -6.09 -7.29 -0.52
N TYR A 41 -5.00 -6.93 -1.18
CA TYR A 41 -3.68 -6.78 -0.56
C TYR A 41 -3.69 -5.71 0.53
N HIS A 42 -4.23 -4.52 0.26
CA HIS A 42 -4.35 -3.45 1.25
C HIS A 42 -5.22 -3.87 2.46
N LYS A 43 -6.32 -4.58 2.23
CA LYS A 43 -7.13 -5.13 3.33
C LYS A 43 -6.36 -6.16 4.16
N GLY A 44 -5.55 -7.00 3.52
CA GLY A 44 -4.67 -7.95 4.20
C GLY A 44 -3.67 -7.26 5.13
N ILE A 45 -3.04 -6.19 4.66
CA ILE A 45 -2.11 -5.37 5.45
C ILE A 45 -2.81 -4.77 6.66
N GLU A 46 -3.97 -4.15 6.45
CA GLU A 46 -4.76 -3.54 7.53
C GLU A 46 -5.11 -4.55 8.63
N ILE A 47 -5.50 -5.77 8.26
CA ILE A 47 -5.78 -6.85 9.22
C ILE A 47 -4.52 -7.24 10.01
N ILE A 48 -3.36 -7.31 9.35
CA ILE A 48 -2.09 -7.63 10.01
C ILE A 48 -1.74 -6.51 11.02
N HIS A 49 -1.85 -5.24 10.61
CA HIS A 49 -1.57 -4.09 11.47
C HIS A 49 -2.50 -4.06 12.68
N GLU A 50 -3.80 -4.29 12.48
CA GLU A 50 -4.77 -4.35 13.57
C GLU A 50 -4.49 -5.51 14.54
N ARG A 51 -4.15 -6.70 14.04
CA ARG A 51 -3.80 -7.84 14.90
C ARG A 51 -2.50 -7.61 15.66
N ALA A 52 -1.51 -7.00 15.01
CA ALA A 52 -0.24 -6.65 15.61
C ALA A 52 -0.42 -5.62 16.74
N SER A 53 -1.18 -4.56 16.51
CA SER A 53 -1.47 -3.54 17.52
C SER A 53 -2.24 -4.12 18.71
N ASN A 54 -3.28 -4.94 18.44
CA ASN A 54 -4.07 -5.59 19.49
C ASN A 54 -3.25 -6.56 20.33
N TYR A 55 -2.33 -7.31 19.70
CA TYR A 55 -1.40 -8.18 20.42
C TYR A 55 -0.47 -7.37 21.33
N ALA A 56 0.12 -6.29 20.82
CA ALA A 56 1.00 -5.43 21.59
C ALA A 56 0.29 -4.78 22.77
N LEU A 57 -0.90 -4.22 22.54
CA LEU A 57 -1.74 -3.61 23.57
C LEU A 57 -2.10 -4.61 24.67
N LYS A 58 -2.52 -5.83 24.30
CA LYS A 58 -2.88 -6.90 25.26
C LYS A 58 -1.71 -7.28 26.18
N ASN A 59 -0.48 -7.19 25.68
CA ASN A 59 0.73 -7.57 26.41
C ASN A 59 1.45 -6.37 27.05
N GLY A 60 0.92 -5.15 26.91
CA GLY A 60 1.52 -3.94 27.48
C GLY A 60 2.79 -3.48 26.77
N TYR A 61 2.95 -3.83 25.48
CA TYR A 61 4.07 -3.34 24.67
C TYR A 61 3.75 -1.98 24.08
N HIS A 62 4.69 -1.04 24.21
CA HIS A 62 4.60 0.29 23.61
C HIS A 62 4.87 0.28 22.10
N THR A 63 5.65 -0.69 21.60
CA THR A 63 6.12 -0.70 20.22
C THR A 63 6.20 -2.12 19.70
N ILE A 64 5.83 -2.31 18.43
CA ILE A 64 6.01 -3.56 17.69
C ILE A 64 6.80 -3.30 16.42
N VAL A 65 7.81 -4.13 16.19
CA VAL A 65 8.64 -4.12 14.99
C VAL A 65 8.37 -5.41 14.22
N PHE A 66 8.02 -5.30 12.94
CA PHE A 66 7.71 -6.45 12.10
C PHE A 66 8.07 -6.19 10.63
N GLY A 67 7.88 -7.22 9.81
CA GLY A 67 8.10 -7.20 8.36
C GLY A 67 6.98 -7.96 7.66
N HIS A 68 7.33 -8.76 6.65
CA HIS A 68 6.45 -9.69 5.91
C HIS A 68 5.43 -9.04 4.95
N THR A 69 4.96 -7.82 5.21
CA THR A 69 4.00 -7.17 4.31
C THR A 69 4.65 -6.39 3.18
N HIS A 70 5.98 -6.27 3.17
CA HIS A 70 6.75 -5.49 2.18
C HIS A 70 6.42 -3.99 2.13
N LEU A 71 5.45 -3.51 2.93
CA LEU A 71 5.06 -2.11 2.99
C LEU A 71 5.78 -1.42 4.15
N PRO A 72 6.75 -0.52 3.88
CA PRO A 72 7.42 0.23 4.93
C PRO A 72 6.42 1.16 5.64
N ILE A 73 6.29 1.05 6.96
CA ILE A 73 5.42 1.92 7.75
C ILE A 73 6.00 2.27 9.11
N LEU A 74 5.75 3.49 9.55
CA LEU A 74 5.98 3.94 10.92
C LEU A 74 4.76 4.76 11.34
N GLU A 75 3.88 4.16 12.14
CA GLU A 75 2.62 4.79 12.55
C GLU A 75 2.26 4.43 14.00
N GLU A 76 1.43 5.25 14.64
CA GLU A 76 0.80 4.90 15.92
C GLU A 76 -0.60 4.34 15.65
N ARG A 77 -0.89 3.15 16.20
CA ARG A 77 -2.22 2.52 16.10
C ARG A 77 -2.60 1.94 17.45
N ASN A 78 -3.77 2.30 17.96
CA ASN A 78 -4.27 1.88 19.28
C ASN A 78 -3.29 2.18 20.44
N GLY A 79 -2.56 3.29 20.37
CA GLY A 79 -1.54 3.66 21.37
C GLY A 79 -0.27 2.81 21.34
N VAL A 80 -0.07 2.04 20.28
CA VAL A 80 1.14 1.24 20.03
C VAL A 80 1.85 1.80 18.80
N ASN A 81 3.16 1.99 18.89
CA ASN A 81 3.98 2.33 17.73
C ASN A 81 4.22 1.08 16.87
N LEU A 82 3.69 1.08 15.65
CA LEU A 82 3.92 0.05 14.64
C LEU A 82 5.08 0.48 13.74
N CYS A 83 6.10 -0.36 13.68
CA CYS A 83 7.25 -0.18 12.83
C CYS A 83 7.35 -1.38 11.88
N ASN A 84 7.02 -1.18 10.61
CA ASN A 84 7.10 -2.21 9.59
C ASN A 84 8.25 -1.88 8.64
N THR A 85 9.24 -2.78 8.56
CA THR A 85 10.25 -2.71 7.50
C THR A 85 9.64 -3.26 6.23
N GLY A 86 9.84 -2.57 5.11
CA GLY A 86 9.55 -3.14 3.81
C GLY A 86 10.58 -4.21 3.43
N ASP A 87 10.83 -4.35 2.14
CA ASP A 87 11.80 -5.30 1.59
C ASP A 87 13.05 -4.65 0.98
N PHE A 88 13.93 -5.50 0.47
CA PHE A 88 15.11 -5.11 -0.33
C PHE A 88 14.90 -5.36 -1.83
N VAL A 89 13.65 -5.32 -2.31
CA VAL A 89 13.32 -5.51 -3.72
C VAL A 89 12.77 -4.22 -4.30
N ASP A 90 11.76 -3.65 -3.63
CA ASP A 90 11.06 -2.45 -4.07
C ASP A 90 11.30 -1.28 -3.10
N SER A 91 11.28 -1.53 -1.78
CA SER A 91 11.27 -0.45 -0.79
C SER A 91 12.66 -0.01 -0.31
N TYR A 92 13.63 -0.95 -0.33
CA TYR A 92 14.96 -0.80 0.24
C TYR A 92 14.99 -0.10 1.61
N SER A 93 14.09 -0.49 2.50
CA SER A 93 13.85 0.21 3.76
C SER A 93 14.44 -0.50 4.98
N TYR A 94 14.77 0.29 6.01
CA TYR A 94 15.35 -0.18 7.26
C TYR A 94 14.95 0.74 8.42
N LEU A 95 14.94 0.20 9.65
CA LEU A 95 14.70 0.97 10.86
C LEU A 95 16.01 1.34 11.56
N VAL A 96 16.06 2.56 12.08
CA VAL A 96 17.15 3.04 12.95
C VAL A 96 16.55 3.42 14.28
N GLN A 97 17.08 2.88 15.38
CA GLN A 97 16.70 3.27 16.73
C GLN A 97 17.88 3.91 17.45
N GLU A 98 17.76 5.20 17.77
CA GLU A 98 18.79 5.98 18.45
C GLU A 98 18.15 6.86 19.53
N ASN A 99 18.71 6.88 20.74
CA ASN A 99 18.22 7.68 21.87
C ASN A 99 16.72 7.51 22.18
N GLY A 100 16.18 6.30 21.98
CA GLY A 100 14.77 6.01 22.19
C GLY A 100 13.82 6.46 21.08
N ILE A 101 14.35 7.04 20.00
CA ILE A 101 13.60 7.45 18.82
C ILE A 101 13.80 6.38 17.74
N ILE A 102 12.71 5.99 17.09
CA ILE A 102 12.72 5.05 15.96
C ILE A 102 12.42 5.83 14.69
N GLU A 103 13.27 5.65 13.68
CA GLU A 103 13.11 6.23 12.35
C GLU A 103 13.06 5.13 11.29
N LEU A 104 12.19 5.31 10.31
CA LEU A 104 12.13 4.47 9.12
C LEU A 104 12.83 5.18 7.98
N ARG A 105 13.89 4.57 7.46
CA ARG A 105 14.73 5.10 6.38
C ARG A 105 14.68 4.16 5.18
N ALA A 106 15.04 4.68 4.00
CA ALA A 106 15.21 3.88 2.79
C ALA A 106 16.55 4.23 2.13
N PHE A 107 17.14 3.27 1.41
CA PHE A 107 18.29 3.54 0.54
C PHE A 107 17.81 4.34 -0.67
N SER A 108 18.40 5.52 -0.87
CA SER A 108 18.20 6.39 -2.04
C SER A 108 19.21 6.12 -3.13
#